data_AF-A0A9P0KQY0-F1
#
_entry.id   AF-A0A9P0KQY0-F1
#
_cell.length_a   1.000
_cell.length_b   1.000
_cell.length_c   1.000
_cell.angle_alpha   90.00
_cell.angle_beta   90.00
_cell.angle_gamma   90.00
#
_symmetry.space_group_name_H-M   'P 1'
#
loop_
_entity.id
_entity.type
_entity.pdbx_description
1 polymer ?
#
loop_
_entity_poly.entity_id
_entity_poly.type
_entity_poly.pdbx_seq_one_letter_code
_entity_poly.pdbx_strand_id
1 'polypeptide(L)'
;MGGKHKVANRTKNNARPSSSGRSAELLGSSIPQFVGFSGMKESRFCFPLQCCPEELDSSIDPTIQVMLKKIAKNNPTTKIKGLQELAELIKNAEPETLQTILPVWPKFYNILATDSDNRVREASHNVLHQLVLKAKRNIAPHLKQLMAPWFTSQYDTYPPAASIAKQAFKDTFSDSKFQEAVVFCQEDILSYISDNLLVQTPQTLSNPKHCTPEEMDAKYERVLISCLQGYRLFLEKVPVDSIKNTAELNSNIISNGKDYLSSTVNMIRDWYFNKHYHL
;
A
#
# COMPACT_ATOMS: atom_id res chain seq x y z
N MET A 1 6.80 69.08 -6.80
CA MET A 1 7.79 68.02 -6.52
C MET A 1 8.13 68.08 -5.04
N GLY A 2 7.80 67.18 -4.10
CA GLY A 2 7.04 65.95 -4.04
C GLY A 2 7.11 65.51 -2.57
N GLY A 3 5.99 65.52 -1.83
CA GLY A 3 5.93 65.12 -0.42
C GLY A 3 5.14 63.82 -0.27
N LYS A 4 5.81 62.75 0.17
CA LYS A 4 5.23 61.41 0.31
C LYS A 4 4.18 61.37 1.44
N HIS A 5 2.93 61.06 1.09
CA HIS A 5 1.90 60.68 2.05
C HIS A 5 2.23 59.32 2.69
N LYS A 6 2.43 59.28 4.01
CA LYS A 6 2.40 58.03 4.79
C LYS A 6 0.94 57.61 4.97
N VAL A 7 0.53 56.53 4.31
CA VAL A 7 -0.76 55.88 4.54
C VAL A 7 -0.67 55.15 5.88
N ALA A 8 -1.31 55.70 6.91
CA ALA A 8 -1.49 55.04 8.19
C ALA A 8 -2.66 54.05 8.08
N ASN A 9 -2.37 52.75 8.19
CA ASN A 9 -3.38 51.71 8.22
C ASN A 9 -4.14 51.78 9.55
N ARG A 10 -5.40 52.21 9.50
CA ARG A 10 -6.26 52.39 10.68
C ARG A 10 -7.06 51.11 10.91
N THR A 11 -6.56 50.23 11.79
CA THR A 11 -7.29 49.01 12.20
C THR A 11 -8.35 49.37 13.25
N LYS A 12 -9.63 49.11 12.97
CA LYS A 12 -10.69 49.13 13.99
C LYS A 12 -10.49 47.95 14.96
N ASN A 13 -10.76 48.17 16.24
CA ASN A 13 -10.75 47.17 17.34
C ASN A 13 -9.42 46.58 17.79
N ASN A 14 -8.31 47.35 17.79
CA ASN A 14 -7.04 46.96 18.46
C ASN A 14 -6.53 45.54 18.10
N ALA A 15 -6.93 45.03 16.93
CA ALA A 15 -6.59 43.71 16.47
C ALA A 15 -5.17 43.73 15.93
N ARG A 16 -4.28 42.96 16.57
CA ARG A 16 -2.90 42.80 16.12
C ARG A 16 -2.92 42.17 14.71
N PRO A 17 -2.28 42.77 13.70
CA PRO A 17 -2.10 42.12 12.41
C PRO A 17 -1.25 40.85 12.61
N SER A 18 -1.71 39.74 12.03
CA SER A 18 -1.00 38.47 12.11
C SER A 18 0.36 38.59 11.41
N SER A 19 1.46 38.45 12.15
CA SER A 19 2.80 38.45 11.57
C SER A 19 3.09 37.06 10.99
N SER A 20 3.20 36.98 9.67
CA SER A 20 3.61 35.76 8.95
C SER A 20 5.02 35.28 9.30
N GLY A 21 5.83 36.10 9.96
CA GLY A 21 7.17 35.74 10.41
C GLY A 21 7.21 34.66 11.50
N ARG A 22 6.18 34.58 12.37
CA ARG A 22 6.17 33.60 13.46
C ARG A 22 5.76 32.19 13.01
N SER A 23 5.08 32.07 11.86
CA SER A 23 4.78 30.78 11.24
C SER A 23 6.00 30.12 10.60
N ALA A 24 7.01 30.91 10.21
CA ALA A 24 8.27 30.40 9.65
C ALA A 24 9.17 29.77 10.73
N GLU A 25 9.09 30.23 11.99
CA GLU A 25 9.85 29.65 13.11
C GLU A 25 9.32 28.26 13.52
N LEU A 26 8.02 27.99 13.32
CA LEU A 26 7.41 26.67 13.55
C LEU A 26 7.72 25.64 12.44
N LEU A 27 8.34 26.07 11.34
CA LEU A 27 8.89 25.20 10.29
C LEU A 27 10.37 24.85 10.54
N GLY A 28 11.04 25.52 11.50
CA GLY A 28 12.43 25.32 11.84
C GLY A 28 12.64 24.31 12.97
N SER A 29 12.31 23.03 12.76
CA SER A 29 12.86 21.90 13.56
C SER A 29 12.36 20.51 13.15
N SER A 30 11.64 20.36 12.04
CA SER A 30 11.41 19.04 11.44
C SER A 30 12.07 19.02 10.07
N ILE A 31 13.37 18.71 10.08
CA ILE A 31 14.04 18.17 8.89
C ILE A 31 13.19 16.95 8.48
N PRO A 32 12.52 16.94 7.32
CA PRO A 32 12.05 15.66 6.81
C PRO A 32 13.31 14.83 6.64
N GLN A 33 13.39 13.69 7.33
CA GLN A 33 14.45 12.71 7.14
C GLN A 33 14.46 12.32 5.66
N PHE A 34 15.22 13.08 4.88
CA PHE A 34 15.62 12.72 3.54
C PHE A 34 16.58 11.55 3.75
N VAL A 35 16.05 10.35 3.55
CA VAL A 35 16.81 9.10 3.65
C VAL A 35 17.74 9.09 2.44
N GLY A 36 18.91 9.69 2.65
CA GLY A 36 19.97 9.81 1.67
C GLY A 36 20.57 8.44 1.36
N PHE A 37 20.60 8.16 0.07
CA PHE A 37 21.28 7.10 -0.65
C PHE A 37 22.69 6.78 -0.07
N SER A 38 22.82 5.70 0.70
CA SER A 38 24.10 5.00 0.91
C SER A 38 23.90 3.61 1.50
N GLY A 39 24.16 2.57 0.69
CA GLY A 39 24.85 1.36 1.17
C GLY A 39 24.05 0.24 1.84
N MET A 40 22.71 0.30 1.96
CA MET A 40 21.91 -0.87 2.32
C MET A 40 21.23 -1.40 1.06
N LYS A 41 21.29 -2.71 0.80
CA LYS A 41 20.45 -3.37 -0.22
C LYS A 41 19.04 -2.80 -0.05
N GLU A 42 18.57 -2.06 -1.05
CA GLU A 42 17.26 -1.40 -1.04
C GLU A 42 16.23 -2.42 -0.55
N SER A 43 15.63 -2.17 0.63
CA SER A 43 14.33 -2.76 0.91
C SER A 43 13.43 -2.21 -0.20
N ARG A 44 13.07 -3.07 -1.15
CA ARG A 44 12.25 -2.75 -2.33
C ARG A 44 10.84 -2.25 -1.96
N PHE A 45 10.55 -2.11 -0.68
CA PHE A 45 9.23 -1.89 -0.10
C PHE A 45 9.19 -0.74 0.91
N CYS A 46 10.01 0.30 0.73
CA CYS A 46 9.73 1.60 1.35
C CYS A 46 8.50 2.22 0.66
N PHE A 47 7.30 1.80 1.06
CA PHE A 47 6.06 2.26 0.46
C PHE A 47 5.81 3.73 0.81
N PRO A 48 5.59 4.60 -0.19
CA PRO A 48 5.14 5.95 0.10
C PRO A 48 3.78 5.89 0.83
N LEU A 49 3.64 6.69 1.89
CA LEU A 49 2.40 6.74 2.68
C LEU A 49 1.21 7.34 1.91
N GLN A 50 1.47 7.92 0.74
CA GLN A 50 0.47 8.56 -0.10
C GLN A 50 0.85 8.45 -1.58
N CYS A 51 -0.15 8.31 -2.45
CA CYS A 51 0.06 8.40 -3.89
C CYS A 51 0.44 9.84 -4.28
N CYS A 52 1.48 10.03 -5.09
CA CYS A 52 1.84 11.33 -5.67
C CYS A 52 1.30 11.44 -7.12
N PRO A 53 0.13 12.06 -7.35
CA PRO A 53 -0.46 12.17 -8.68
C PRO A 53 0.22 13.22 -9.58
N GLU A 54 1.15 14.03 -9.05
CA GLU A 54 1.88 15.03 -9.82
C GLU A 54 2.95 14.43 -10.76
N GLU A 55 3.28 13.15 -10.56
CA GLU A 55 4.21 12.38 -11.40
C GLU A 55 3.50 11.52 -12.47
N LEU A 56 2.21 11.75 -12.71
CA LEU A 56 1.47 11.01 -13.74
C LEU A 56 1.96 11.44 -15.13
N ASP A 57 2.30 10.45 -15.96
CA ASP A 57 2.70 10.66 -17.35
C ASP A 57 1.58 11.36 -18.13
N SER A 58 1.96 12.35 -18.96
CA SER A 58 1.05 13.07 -19.84
C SER A 58 0.44 12.17 -20.92
N SER A 59 1.03 10.99 -21.16
CA SER A 59 0.48 9.95 -22.05
C SER A 59 -0.81 9.31 -21.53
N ILE A 60 -1.12 9.43 -20.23
CA ILE A 60 -2.33 8.87 -19.62
C ILE A 60 -3.53 9.74 -20.01
N ASP A 61 -4.61 9.10 -20.45
CA ASP A 61 -5.86 9.79 -20.81
C ASP A 61 -6.32 10.76 -19.69
N PRO A 62 -6.71 12.01 -20.01
CA PRO A 62 -7.11 13.00 -19.02
C PRO A 62 -8.24 12.54 -18.08
N THR A 63 -9.16 11.71 -18.57
CA THR A 63 -10.26 11.15 -17.77
C THR A 63 -9.73 10.19 -16.72
N ILE A 64 -8.78 9.33 -17.10
CA ILE A 64 -8.08 8.42 -16.18
C ILE A 64 -7.25 9.22 -15.17
N GLN A 65 -6.55 10.27 -15.60
CA GLN A 65 -5.80 11.14 -14.68
C GLN A 65 -6.70 11.77 -13.61
N VAL A 66 -7.91 12.20 -13.99
CA VAL A 66 -8.89 12.75 -13.02
C VAL A 66 -9.29 11.68 -12.00
N MET A 67 -9.56 10.44 -12.44
CA MET A 67 -9.88 9.33 -11.54
C MET A 67 -8.70 9.03 -10.58
N LEU A 68 -7.47 8.91 -11.10
CA LEU A 68 -6.27 8.69 -10.29
C LEU A 68 -6.03 9.83 -9.28
N LYS A 69 -6.29 11.09 -9.67
CA LYS A 69 -6.24 12.25 -8.77
C LYS A 69 -7.29 12.19 -7.67
N LYS A 70 -8.49 11.67 -7.92
CA LYS A 70 -9.51 11.40 -6.88
C LYS A 70 -9.02 10.32 -5.91
N ILE A 71 -8.47 9.23 -6.44
CA ILE A 71 -7.96 8.08 -5.66
C ILE A 71 -6.79 8.50 -4.74
N ALA A 72 -5.95 9.46 -5.16
CA ALA A 72 -4.83 9.96 -4.36
C ALA A 72 -5.24 10.89 -3.19
N LYS A 73 -6.52 11.28 -3.06
CA LYS A 73 -7.00 12.14 -1.97
C LYS A 73 -7.13 11.35 -0.67
N ASN A 74 -6.98 12.02 0.49
CA ASN A 74 -7.11 11.34 1.79
C ASN A 74 -8.56 10.97 2.18
N ASN A 75 -9.58 11.62 1.60
CA ASN A 75 -10.98 11.35 1.95
C ASN A 75 -11.46 10.00 1.38
N PRO A 76 -11.90 9.04 2.22
CA PRO A 76 -12.30 7.70 1.76
C PRO A 76 -13.44 7.72 0.74
N THR A 77 -14.46 8.55 0.93
CA THR A 77 -15.59 8.67 -0.01
C THR A 77 -15.13 9.11 -1.41
N THR A 78 -14.20 10.07 -1.49
CA THR A 78 -13.61 10.50 -2.76
C THR A 78 -12.76 9.41 -3.40
N LYS A 79 -11.96 8.69 -2.60
CA LYS A 79 -11.18 7.54 -3.09
C LYS A 79 -12.10 6.47 -3.68
N ILE A 80 -13.13 6.06 -2.94
CA ILE A 80 -14.07 5.01 -3.34
C ILE A 80 -14.76 5.39 -4.64
N LYS A 81 -15.22 6.64 -4.79
CA LYS A 81 -15.81 7.12 -6.06
C LYS A 81 -14.82 7.00 -7.22
N GLY A 82 -13.58 7.45 -7.03
CA GLY A 82 -12.53 7.32 -8.06
C GLY A 82 -12.21 5.86 -8.41
N LEU A 83 -12.17 4.96 -7.43
CA LEU A 83 -11.94 3.52 -7.62
C LEU A 83 -13.10 2.86 -8.38
N GLN A 84 -14.35 3.19 -8.05
CA GLN A 84 -15.54 2.67 -8.72
C GLN A 84 -15.62 3.15 -10.18
N GLU A 85 -15.38 4.45 -10.41
CA GLU A 85 -15.29 5.03 -11.76
C GLU A 85 -14.20 4.35 -12.59
N LEU A 86 -13.01 4.14 -12.01
CA LEU A 86 -11.89 3.47 -12.69
C LEU A 86 -12.21 2.00 -13.01
N ALA A 87 -12.80 1.26 -12.06
CA ALA A 87 -13.19 -0.13 -12.28
C ALA A 87 -14.21 -0.27 -13.42
N GLU A 88 -15.22 0.61 -13.47
CA GLU A 88 -16.22 0.61 -14.54
C GLU A 88 -15.60 0.99 -15.89
N LEU A 89 -14.66 1.95 -15.91
CA LEU A 89 -13.91 2.27 -17.12
C LEU A 89 -13.12 1.06 -17.63
N ILE A 90 -12.36 0.38 -16.76
CA ILE A 90 -11.56 -0.80 -17.15
C ILE A 90 -12.47 -1.92 -17.68
N LYS A 91 -13.61 -2.16 -17.03
CA LYS A 91 -14.58 -3.18 -17.45
C LYS A 91 -15.09 -2.95 -18.87
N ASN A 92 -15.21 -1.70 -19.30
CA ASN A 92 -15.69 -1.33 -20.63
C ASN A 92 -14.56 -0.92 -21.60
N ALA A 93 -13.31 -0.92 -21.16
CA ALA A 93 -12.17 -0.47 -21.95
C ALA A 93 -11.71 -1.51 -22.98
N GLU A 94 -11.19 -0.99 -24.08
CA GLU A 94 -10.38 -1.75 -25.05
C GLU A 94 -8.98 -2.05 -24.48
N PRO A 95 -8.31 -3.11 -24.95
CA PRO A 95 -7.00 -3.53 -24.43
C PRO A 95 -5.92 -2.44 -24.47
N GLU A 96 -5.95 -1.54 -25.44
CA GLU A 96 -4.98 -0.45 -25.63
C GLU A 96 -5.00 0.53 -24.45
N THR A 97 -6.18 0.85 -23.92
CA THR A 97 -6.34 1.74 -22.76
C THR A 97 -5.59 1.21 -21.54
N LEU A 98 -5.53 -0.12 -21.37
CA LEU A 98 -4.83 -0.75 -20.25
C LEU A 98 -3.33 -0.53 -20.29
N GLN A 99 -2.73 -0.30 -21.47
CA GLN A 99 -1.29 -0.09 -21.60
C GLN A 99 -0.81 1.17 -20.84
N THR A 100 -1.70 2.14 -20.65
CA THR A 100 -1.41 3.35 -19.85
C THR A 100 -1.69 3.17 -18.36
N ILE A 101 -2.63 2.29 -18.00
CA ILE A 101 -3.03 2.05 -16.60
C ILE A 101 -2.07 1.08 -15.90
N LEU A 102 -1.71 -0.02 -16.57
CA LEU A 102 -0.93 -1.12 -16.01
C LEU A 102 0.42 -0.69 -15.41
N PRO A 103 1.21 0.22 -16.03
CA PRO A 103 2.45 0.69 -15.44
C PRO A 103 2.27 1.54 -14.18
N VAL A 104 1.11 2.19 -14.03
CA VAL A 104 0.86 3.15 -12.94
C VAL A 104 0.13 2.51 -11.77
N TRP A 105 -0.76 1.54 -12.03
CA TRP A 105 -1.59 0.91 -11.00
C TRP A 105 -0.82 0.35 -9.80
N PRO A 106 0.35 -0.32 -9.95
CA PRO A 106 1.09 -0.83 -8.79
C PRO A 106 1.44 0.24 -7.76
N LYS A 107 1.75 1.46 -8.19
CA LYS A 107 2.06 2.59 -7.29
C LYS A 107 0.88 2.94 -6.37
N PHE A 108 -0.34 2.83 -6.90
CA PHE A 108 -1.56 3.08 -6.14
C PHE A 108 -1.95 1.87 -5.30
N TYR A 109 -1.94 0.69 -5.93
CA TYR A 109 -2.42 -0.54 -5.33
C TYR A 109 -1.66 -0.90 -4.05
N ASN A 110 -0.33 -0.74 -4.05
CA ASN A 110 0.52 -1.06 -2.90
C ASN A 110 0.19 -0.25 -1.64
N ILE A 111 -0.40 0.94 -1.81
CA ILE A 111 -0.84 1.80 -0.71
C ILE A 111 -2.28 1.43 -0.34
N LEU A 112 -3.16 1.35 -1.34
CA LEU A 112 -4.59 1.20 -1.14
C LEU A 112 -5.01 -0.18 -0.63
N ALA A 113 -4.25 -1.23 -0.95
CA ALA A 113 -4.49 -2.58 -0.44
C ALA A 113 -4.37 -2.68 1.09
N THR A 114 -3.74 -1.69 1.74
CA THR A 114 -3.62 -1.62 3.22
C THR A 114 -4.36 -0.42 3.83
N ASP A 115 -5.18 0.30 3.05
CA ASP A 115 -5.89 1.49 3.52
C ASP A 115 -6.70 1.23 4.81
N SER A 116 -6.81 2.24 5.68
CA SER A 116 -7.53 2.11 6.95
C SER A 116 -9.03 1.89 6.72
N ASP A 117 -9.63 2.51 5.70
CA ASP A 117 -11.04 2.30 5.35
C ASP A 117 -11.20 0.97 4.58
N ASN A 118 -12.03 0.09 5.12
CA ASN A 118 -12.28 -1.23 4.57
C ASN A 118 -12.93 -1.22 3.18
N ARG A 119 -13.77 -0.23 2.88
CA ARG A 119 -14.41 -0.07 1.57
C ARG A 119 -13.42 0.46 0.54
N VAL A 120 -12.40 1.23 0.94
CA VAL A 120 -11.30 1.60 0.05
C VAL A 120 -10.52 0.36 -0.35
N ARG A 121 -10.19 -0.53 0.60
CA ARG A 121 -9.53 -1.81 0.29
C ARG A 121 -10.36 -2.67 -0.64
N GLU A 122 -11.64 -2.86 -0.33
CA GLU A 122 -12.60 -3.59 -1.16
C GLU A 122 -12.63 -3.06 -2.60
N ALA A 123 -12.83 -1.75 -2.76
CA ALA A 123 -12.88 -1.12 -4.08
C ALA A 123 -11.53 -1.22 -4.83
N SER A 124 -10.40 -1.21 -4.12
CA SER A 124 -9.07 -1.38 -4.71
C SER A 124 -8.84 -2.78 -5.24
N HIS A 125 -9.28 -3.80 -4.50
CA HIS A 125 -9.28 -5.18 -5.00
C HIS A 125 -10.21 -5.36 -6.19
N ASN A 126 -11.36 -4.66 -6.22
CA ASN A 126 -12.23 -4.69 -7.39
C ASN A 126 -11.57 -4.08 -8.63
N VAL A 127 -10.85 -2.95 -8.51
CA VAL A 127 -10.08 -2.39 -9.63
C VAL A 127 -9.02 -3.39 -10.12
N LEU A 128 -8.24 -3.98 -9.20
CA LEU A 128 -7.26 -5.00 -9.57
C LEU A 128 -7.93 -6.18 -10.29
N HIS A 129 -9.09 -6.65 -9.80
CA HIS A 129 -9.83 -7.75 -10.42
C HIS A 129 -10.26 -7.43 -11.84
N GLN A 130 -10.83 -6.25 -12.09
CA GLN A 130 -11.17 -5.82 -13.46
C GLN A 130 -9.93 -5.72 -14.35
N LEU A 131 -8.80 -5.21 -13.81
CA LEU A 131 -7.55 -5.12 -14.56
C LEU A 131 -7.03 -6.49 -14.98
N VAL A 132 -6.96 -7.46 -14.08
CA VAL A 132 -6.41 -8.79 -14.42
C VAL A 132 -7.30 -9.57 -15.38
N LEU A 133 -8.63 -9.45 -15.25
CA LEU A 133 -9.59 -10.04 -16.19
C LEU A 133 -9.42 -9.49 -17.62
N LYS A 134 -9.16 -8.17 -17.73
CA LYS A 134 -9.03 -7.48 -19.02
C LYS A 134 -7.63 -7.61 -19.62
N ALA A 135 -6.59 -7.45 -18.81
CA ALA A 135 -5.20 -7.48 -19.26
C ALA A 135 -4.74 -8.90 -19.64
N LYS A 136 -5.30 -9.94 -19.01
CA LYS A 136 -4.89 -11.34 -19.23
C LYS A 136 -3.37 -11.47 -19.11
N ARG A 137 -2.68 -11.97 -20.16
CA ARG A 137 -1.22 -12.14 -20.17
C ARG A 137 -0.44 -10.83 -20.04
N ASN A 138 -1.04 -9.69 -20.36
CA ASN A 138 -0.37 -8.38 -20.28
C ASN A 138 -0.16 -7.91 -18.83
N ILE A 139 -0.72 -8.59 -17.82
CA ILE A 139 -0.39 -8.32 -16.42
C ILE A 139 1.00 -8.82 -16.03
N ALA A 140 1.55 -9.80 -16.75
CA ALA A 140 2.78 -10.50 -16.36
C ALA A 140 3.98 -9.58 -16.06
N PRO A 141 4.27 -8.52 -16.84
CA PRO A 141 5.37 -7.59 -16.55
C PRO A 141 5.21 -6.81 -15.23
N HIS A 142 3.97 -6.65 -14.77
CA HIS A 142 3.63 -5.90 -13.56
C HIS A 142 3.40 -6.79 -12.34
N LEU A 143 3.38 -8.11 -12.55
CA LEU A 143 2.95 -9.06 -11.53
C LEU A 143 3.79 -9.00 -10.26
N LYS A 144 5.13 -8.92 -10.38
CA LYS A 144 6.03 -8.80 -9.21
C LYS A 144 5.75 -7.57 -8.35
N GLN A 145 5.28 -6.47 -8.96
CA GLN A 145 4.97 -5.23 -8.24
C GLN A 145 3.62 -5.26 -7.53
N LEU A 146 2.72 -6.17 -7.93
CA LEU A 146 1.36 -6.30 -7.41
C LEU A 146 1.19 -7.52 -6.49
N MET A 147 1.97 -8.57 -6.72
CA MET A 147 1.71 -9.90 -6.18
C MET A 147 1.73 -9.90 -4.66
N ALA A 148 2.69 -9.24 -4.04
CA ALA A 148 2.89 -9.34 -2.60
C ALA A 148 1.68 -8.82 -1.78
N PRO A 149 1.22 -7.55 -1.92
CA PRO A 149 0.04 -7.09 -1.21
C PRO A 149 -1.22 -7.85 -1.66
N TRP A 150 -1.35 -8.18 -2.95
CA TRP A 150 -2.49 -8.96 -3.43
C TRP A 150 -2.59 -10.32 -2.75
N PHE A 151 -1.48 -11.05 -2.69
CA PHE A 151 -1.38 -12.39 -2.11
C PHE A 151 -1.80 -12.40 -0.64
N THR A 152 -1.27 -11.47 0.16
CA THR A 152 -1.60 -11.35 1.58
C THR A 152 -3.04 -10.87 1.81
N SER A 153 -3.60 -10.03 0.93
CA SER A 153 -4.96 -9.50 1.07
C SER A 153 -6.06 -10.56 0.96
N GLN A 154 -5.76 -11.78 0.50
CA GLN A 154 -6.70 -12.91 0.58
C GLN A 154 -7.10 -13.26 2.03
N TYR A 155 -6.38 -12.73 3.01
CA TYR A 155 -6.60 -12.90 4.44
C TYR A 155 -6.88 -11.57 5.16
N ASP A 156 -7.38 -10.55 4.45
CA ASP A 156 -7.86 -9.32 5.08
C ASP A 156 -8.93 -9.65 6.14
N THR A 157 -8.89 -8.94 7.28
CA THR A 157 -9.85 -9.14 8.38
C THR A 157 -11.26 -8.67 8.03
N TYR A 158 -11.43 -7.88 6.97
CA TYR A 158 -12.72 -7.52 6.41
C TYR A 158 -13.11 -8.50 5.27
N PRO A 159 -14.10 -9.38 5.48
CA PRO A 159 -14.40 -10.47 4.55
C PRO A 159 -14.68 -10.06 3.10
N PRO A 160 -15.38 -8.95 2.80
CA PRO A 160 -15.61 -8.53 1.41
C PRO A 160 -14.30 -8.23 0.66
N ALA A 161 -13.34 -7.55 1.29
CA ALA A 161 -12.04 -7.28 0.66
C ALA A 161 -11.26 -8.58 0.40
N ALA A 162 -11.20 -9.48 1.40
CA ALA A 162 -10.55 -10.77 1.27
C ALA A 162 -11.17 -11.64 0.16
N SER A 163 -12.50 -11.64 0.08
CA SER A 163 -13.24 -12.40 -0.93
C SER A 163 -12.91 -11.94 -2.34
N ILE A 164 -12.90 -10.63 -2.60
CA ILE A 164 -12.55 -10.09 -3.94
C ILE A 164 -11.09 -10.40 -4.28
N ALA A 165 -10.16 -10.21 -3.35
CA ALA A 165 -8.76 -10.54 -3.57
C ALA A 165 -8.57 -12.02 -3.96
N LYS A 166 -9.25 -12.94 -3.25
CA LYS A 166 -9.22 -14.38 -3.53
C LYS A 166 -9.90 -14.73 -4.85
N GLN A 167 -11.01 -14.09 -5.18
CA GLN A 167 -11.71 -14.29 -6.44
C GLN A 167 -10.83 -13.84 -7.63
N ALA A 168 -10.16 -12.70 -7.50
CA ALA A 168 -9.23 -12.23 -8.51
C ALA A 168 -8.11 -13.26 -8.77
N PHE A 169 -7.56 -13.90 -7.74
CA PHE A 169 -6.55 -14.96 -7.93
C PHE A 169 -7.12 -16.15 -8.71
N LYS A 170 -8.30 -16.64 -8.31
CA LYS A 170 -8.97 -17.77 -8.96
C LYS A 170 -9.27 -17.51 -10.44
N ASP A 171 -9.69 -16.29 -10.75
CA ASP A 171 -10.04 -15.93 -12.13
C ASP A 171 -8.80 -15.65 -12.99
N THR A 172 -7.66 -15.29 -12.37
CA THR A 172 -6.41 -14.99 -13.08
C THR A 172 -5.58 -16.25 -13.31
N PHE A 173 -5.52 -17.15 -12.33
CA PHE A 173 -4.66 -18.33 -12.33
C PHE A 173 -5.50 -19.59 -12.17
N SER A 174 -5.35 -20.54 -13.10
CA SER A 174 -5.81 -21.90 -12.85
C SER A 174 -5.06 -22.51 -11.66
N ASP A 175 -5.60 -23.55 -11.04
CA ASP A 175 -4.97 -24.18 -9.87
C ASP A 175 -3.50 -24.55 -10.11
N SER A 176 -3.17 -25.05 -11.31
CA SER A 176 -1.79 -25.35 -11.72
C SER A 176 -0.90 -24.09 -11.85
N LYS A 177 -1.45 -22.96 -12.31
CA LYS A 177 -0.71 -21.72 -12.54
C LYS A 177 -0.59 -20.85 -11.30
N PHE A 178 -1.45 -21.04 -10.30
CA PHE A 178 -1.36 -20.34 -9.02
C PHE A 178 0.01 -20.55 -8.40
N GLN A 179 0.43 -21.81 -8.27
CA GLN A 179 1.70 -22.17 -7.66
C GLN A 179 2.89 -21.64 -8.45
N GLU A 180 2.85 -21.73 -9.79
CA GLU A 180 3.90 -21.16 -10.66
C GLU A 180 4.03 -19.64 -10.47
N ALA A 181 2.91 -18.93 -10.40
CA ALA A 181 2.90 -17.48 -10.19
C ALA A 181 3.46 -17.09 -8.80
N VAL A 182 3.10 -17.84 -7.75
CA VAL A 182 3.65 -17.62 -6.41
C VAL A 182 5.15 -17.90 -6.38
N VAL A 183 5.63 -18.98 -7.01
CA VAL A 183 7.07 -19.29 -7.12
C VAL A 183 7.81 -18.21 -7.92
N PHE A 184 7.22 -17.69 -9.00
CA PHE A 184 7.81 -16.63 -9.80
C PHE A 184 7.97 -15.30 -9.02
N CYS A 185 7.06 -15.02 -8.10
CA CYS A 185 7.04 -13.80 -7.28
C CYS A 185 7.51 -14.03 -5.83
N GLN A 186 8.10 -15.18 -5.50
CA GLN A 186 8.35 -15.59 -4.11
C GLN A 186 9.23 -14.60 -3.35
N GLU A 187 10.25 -14.03 -4.00
CA GLU A 187 11.15 -13.07 -3.37
C GLU A 187 10.42 -11.78 -3.02
N ASP A 188 9.53 -11.32 -3.91
CA ASP A 188 8.71 -10.11 -3.71
C ASP A 188 7.70 -10.32 -2.57
N ILE A 189 7.04 -11.49 -2.54
CA ILE A 189 6.09 -11.88 -1.47
C ILE A 189 6.81 -11.93 -0.11
N LEU A 190 7.92 -12.68 -0.03
CA LEU A 190 8.63 -12.88 1.24
C LEU A 190 9.30 -11.60 1.73
N SER A 191 9.82 -10.77 0.82
CA SER A 191 10.39 -9.47 1.19
C SER A 191 9.31 -8.53 1.76
N TYR A 192 8.12 -8.49 1.16
CA TYR A 192 6.99 -7.73 1.70
C TYR A 192 6.54 -8.22 3.07
N ILE A 193 6.42 -9.54 3.24
CA ILE A 193 6.08 -10.15 4.54
C ILE A 193 7.15 -9.82 5.57
N SER A 194 8.43 -10.03 5.23
CA SER A 194 9.56 -9.72 6.10
C SER A 194 9.58 -8.25 6.51
N ASP A 195 9.36 -7.32 5.58
CA ASP A 195 9.36 -5.90 5.88
C ASP A 195 8.22 -5.54 6.85
N ASN A 196 6.99 -6.01 6.59
CA ASN A 196 5.83 -5.75 7.45
C ASN A 196 5.96 -6.36 8.85
N LEU A 197 6.49 -7.57 8.96
CA LEU A 197 6.66 -8.24 10.25
C LEU A 197 7.85 -7.65 11.03
N LEU A 198 9.00 -7.45 10.37
CA LEU A 198 10.25 -7.20 11.09
C LEU A 198 10.60 -5.73 11.20
N VAL A 199 10.21 -4.91 10.22
CA VAL A 199 10.63 -3.50 10.13
C VAL A 199 9.47 -2.60 10.53
N GLN A 200 8.35 -2.71 9.83
CA GLN A 200 7.24 -1.77 9.91
C GLN A 200 6.63 -1.66 11.32
N THR A 201 6.19 -0.45 11.67
CA THR A 201 5.47 -0.12 12.91
C THR A 201 4.15 0.58 12.56
N PRO A 202 3.25 0.82 13.53
CA PRO A 202 2.04 1.63 13.30
C PRO A 202 2.34 2.99 12.65
N GLN A 203 3.45 3.64 13.07
CA GLN A 203 3.90 4.96 12.60
C GLN A 203 4.53 4.94 11.21
N THR A 204 5.15 3.84 10.79
CA THR A 204 5.75 3.75 9.46
C THR A 204 4.77 3.27 8.39
N LEU A 205 3.68 2.56 8.77
CA LEU A 205 2.61 2.17 7.85
C LEU A 205 1.48 3.18 7.68
N SER A 206 1.43 4.18 8.56
CA SER A 206 0.33 5.15 8.61
C SER A 206 0.89 6.55 8.70
N ASN A 207 0.13 7.54 8.23
CA ASN A 207 0.52 8.94 8.37
C ASN A 207 -0.03 9.49 9.70
N PRO A 208 0.81 9.83 10.70
CA PRO A 208 0.33 10.33 11.99
C PRO A 208 -0.41 11.66 11.90
N LYS A 209 -0.30 12.38 10.77
CA LYS A 209 -1.05 13.62 10.52
C LYS A 209 -2.53 13.38 10.16
N HIS A 210 -2.88 12.15 9.80
CA HIS A 210 -4.20 11.82 9.24
C HIS A 210 -4.86 10.61 9.91
N CYS A 211 -4.22 9.98 10.88
CA CYS A 211 -4.74 8.82 11.61
C CYS A 211 -4.54 9.01 13.11
N THR A 212 -5.50 8.55 13.91
CA THR A 212 -5.31 8.45 15.36
C THR A 212 -4.40 7.27 15.71
N PRO A 213 -3.76 7.24 16.90
CA PRO A 213 -2.97 6.10 17.33
C PRO A 213 -3.71 4.76 17.23
N GLU A 214 -4.99 4.74 17.61
CA GLU A 214 -5.83 3.55 17.58
C GLU A 214 -6.10 3.07 16.14
N GLU A 215 -6.31 3.99 15.20
CA GLU A 215 -6.47 3.65 13.78
C GLU A 215 -5.18 3.09 13.18
N MET A 216 -4.03 3.61 13.62
CA MET A 216 -2.71 3.17 13.18
C MET A 216 -2.40 1.77 13.69
N ASP A 217 -2.69 1.51 14.97
CA ASP A 217 -2.52 0.20 15.59
C ASP A 217 -3.45 -0.83 14.94
N ALA A 218 -4.74 -0.48 14.74
CA ALA A 218 -5.69 -1.36 14.07
C ALA A 218 -5.30 -1.67 12.62
N LYS A 219 -4.70 -0.71 11.89
CA LYS A 219 -4.12 -0.96 10.57
C LYS A 219 -2.92 -1.90 10.66
N TYR A 220 -1.99 -1.64 11.57
CA TYR A 220 -0.79 -2.46 11.73
C TYR A 220 -1.13 -3.91 12.07
N GLU A 221 -1.99 -4.13 13.08
CA GLU A 221 -2.45 -5.46 13.47
C GLU A 221 -3.09 -6.20 12.30
N ARG A 222 -3.97 -5.55 11.52
CA ARG A 222 -4.57 -6.15 10.32
C ARG A 222 -3.50 -6.56 9.29
N VAL A 223 -2.52 -5.71 9.03
CA VAL A 223 -1.44 -6.02 8.07
C VAL A 223 -0.61 -7.21 8.56
N LEU A 224 -0.29 -7.28 9.86
CA LEU A 224 0.39 -8.43 10.45
C LEU A 224 -0.43 -9.70 10.27
N ILE A 225 -1.71 -9.68 10.62
CA ILE A 225 -2.66 -10.79 10.45
C ILE A 225 -2.63 -11.32 9.01
N SER A 226 -2.78 -10.43 8.01
CA SER A 226 -2.75 -10.79 6.60
C SER A 226 -1.40 -11.36 6.16
N CYS A 227 -0.30 -10.80 6.64
CA CYS A 227 1.05 -11.28 6.32
C CYS A 227 1.34 -12.66 6.91
N LEU A 228 0.93 -12.91 8.16
CA LEU A 228 1.13 -14.19 8.84
C LEU A 228 0.33 -15.32 8.17
N GLN A 229 -0.94 -15.05 7.83
CA GLN A 229 -1.76 -16.01 7.10
C GLN A 229 -1.28 -16.21 5.65
N GLY A 230 -0.84 -15.14 5.00
CA GLY A 230 -0.18 -15.21 3.70
C GLY A 230 1.09 -16.07 3.76
N TYR A 231 1.95 -15.88 4.77
CA TYR A 231 3.16 -16.68 4.94
C TYR A 231 2.85 -18.16 5.17
N ARG A 232 1.83 -18.46 5.99
CA ARG A 232 1.33 -19.82 6.13
C ARG A 232 0.89 -20.41 4.79
N LEU A 233 0.09 -19.68 4.01
CA LEU A 233 -0.35 -20.13 2.68
C LEU A 233 0.84 -20.36 1.74
N PHE A 234 1.85 -19.50 1.80
CA PHE A 234 3.08 -19.64 1.02
C PHE A 234 3.77 -20.98 1.32
N LEU A 235 3.98 -21.27 2.60
CA LEU A 235 4.61 -22.54 3.03
C LEU A 235 3.76 -23.77 2.68
N GLU A 236 2.42 -23.65 2.70
CA GLU A 236 1.51 -24.74 2.31
C GLU A 236 1.47 -25.00 0.79
N LYS A 237 1.76 -23.98 -0.04
CA LYS A 237 1.55 -24.05 -1.50
C LYS A 237 2.83 -24.10 -2.32
N VAL A 238 3.95 -23.65 -1.78
CA VAL A 238 5.23 -23.61 -2.51
C VAL A 238 6.01 -24.91 -2.26
N PRO A 239 6.52 -25.59 -3.30
CA PRO A 239 7.33 -26.79 -3.12
C PRO A 239 8.57 -26.51 -2.28
N VAL A 240 8.94 -27.48 -1.45
CA VAL A 240 10.13 -27.41 -0.59
C VAL A 240 11.40 -27.08 -1.40
N ASP A 241 11.54 -27.64 -2.60
CA ASP A 241 12.69 -27.33 -3.47
C ASP A 241 12.73 -25.87 -3.93
N SER A 242 11.57 -25.24 -4.15
CA SER A 242 11.50 -23.82 -4.47
C SER A 242 11.80 -22.94 -3.26
N ILE A 243 11.39 -23.35 -2.04
CA ILE A 243 11.65 -22.64 -0.78
C ILE A 243 13.15 -22.50 -0.52
N LYS A 244 13.97 -23.49 -0.93
CA LYS A 244 15.44 -23.43 -0.80
C LYS A 244 16.03 -22.20 -1.49
N ASN A 245 15.43 -21.73 -2.59
CA ASN A 245 15.89 -20.54 -3.31
C ASN A 245 15.70 -19.24 -2.51
N THR A 246 14.85 -19.25 -1.49
CA THR A 246 14.56 -18.11 -0.61
C THR A 246 14.84 -18.44 0.86
N ALA A 247 15.73 -19.41 1.13
CA ALA A 247 16.00 -19.90 2.48
C ALA A 247 16.44 -18.79 3.45
N GLU A 248 17.25 -17.83 3.00
CA GLU A 248 17.69 -16.70 3.83
C GLU A 248 16.51 -15.83 4.29
N LEU A 249 15.57 -15.50 3.40
CA LEU A 249 14.39 -14.71 3.74
C LEU A 249 13.47 -15.46 4.70
N ASN A 250 13.23 -16.75 4.48
CA ASN A 250 12.43 -17.59 5.38
C ASN A 250 13.08 -17.67 6.77
N SER A 251 14.39 -17.91 6.82
CA SER A 251 15.16 -17.93 8.08
C SER A 251 15.07 -16.60 8.82
N ASN A 252 15.15 -15.47 8.10
CA ASN A 252 15.01 -14.13 8.67
C ASN A 252 13.62 -13.92 9.30
N ILE A 253 12.55 -14.29 8.59
CA ILE A 253 11.16 -14.17 9.09
C ILE A 253 10.97 -15.00 10.37
N ILE A 254 11.48 -16.23 10.41
CA ILE A 254 11.31 -17.15 11.55
C ILE A 254 12.15 -16.69 12.76
N SER A 255 13.41 -16.33 12.51
CA SER A 255 14.40 -16.06 13.57
C SER A 255 14.27 -14.67 14.17
N ASN A 256 13.96 -13.66 13.34
CA ASN A 256 14.01 -12.25 13.73
C ASN A 256 12.63 -11.62 13.94
N GLY A 257 11.56 -12.43 13.97
CA GLY A 257 10.22 -11.96 14.31
C GLY A 257 10.22 -11.09 15.57
N LYS A 258 9.56 -9.92 15.50
CA LYS A 258 9.32 -9.08 16.69
C LYS A 258 8.69 -9.92 17.80
N ASP A 259 8.88 -9.50 19.05
CA ASP A 259 8.27 -10.19 20.18
C ASP A 259 6.75 -9.99 20.17
N TYR A 260 6.08 -10.89 19.45
CA TYR A 260 4.63 -10.96 19.34
C TYR A 260 3.99 -11.77 20.48
N LEU A 261 4.79 -12.27 21.44
CA LEU A 261 4.29 -13.00 22.60
C LEU A 261 3.31 -12.15 23.43
N SER A 262 3.59 -10.85 23.53
CA SER A 262 2.79 -9.88 24.26
C SER A 262 1.59 -9.35 23.46
N SER A 263 1.41 -9.77 22.20
CA SER A 263 0.28 -9.33 21.39
C SER A 263 -1.05 -9.77 22.02
N THR A 264 -2.00 -8.83 22.09
CA THR A 264 -3.38 -9.07 22.51
C THR A 264 -4.19 -9.81 21.44
N VAL A 265 -3.68 -9.87 20.20
CA VAL A 265 -4.29 -10.58 19.08
C VAL A 265 -3.85 -12.04 19.12
N ASN A 266 -4.77 -12.93 19.52
CA ASN A 266 -4.52 -14.37 19.65
C ASN A 266 -3.83 -14.96 18.42
N MET A 267 -4.26 -14.61 17.21
CA MET A 267 -3.70 -15.17 15.98
C MET A 267 -2.22 -14.81 15.75
N ILE A 268 -1.81 -13.59 16.12
CA ILE A 268 -0.41 -13.15 16.01
C ILE A 268 0.43 -13.91 17.04
N ARG A 269 -0.08 -14.04 18.27
CA ARG A 269 0.57 -14.80 19.34
C ARG A 269 0.68 -16.30 19.00
N ASP A 270 -0.36 -16.90 18.45
CA ASP A 270 -0.39 -18.31 18.06
C ASP A 270 0.64 -18.60 16.96
N TRP A 271 0.79 -17.70 15.98
CA TRP A 271 1.86 -17.82 14.98
C TRP A 271 3.24 -17.77 15.62
N TYR A 272 3.47 -16.87 16.57
CA TYR A 272 4.76 -16.75 17.25
C TYR A 272 5.16 -18.04 17.96
N PHE A 273 4.22 -18.72 18.61
CA PHE A 273 4.48 -20.03 19.23
C PHE A 273 4.72 -21.15 18.22
N ASN A 274 4.03 -21.10 17.07
CA ASN A 274 4.05 -22.19 16.10
C ASN A 274 5.04 -21.99 14.95
N LYS A 275 5.77 -20.87 14.89
CA LYS A 275 6.64 -20.49 13.77
C LYS A 275 7.71 -21.53 13.39
N HIS A 276 8.10 -22.41 14.32
CA HIS A 276 9.07 -23.48 14.07
C HIS A 276 8.45 -24.79 13.54
N TYR A 277 7.12 -24.96 13.64
CA TYR A 277 6.41 -26.15 13.15
C TYR A 277 5.99 -26.04 11.67
N HIS A 278 6.24 -24.90 11.03
CA HIS A 278 5.89 -24.65 9.63
C HIS A 278 7.05 -24.95 8.66
N LEU A 279 8.12 -25.59 9.14
CA LEU A 279 9.26 -26.10 8.36
C LEU A 279 9.12 -27.59 8.05
#